data_AF-A0A841JGH8-F1
#
_entry.id   AF-A0A841JGH8-F1
#
_cell.length_a   1.000
_cell.length_b   1.000
_cell.length_c   1.000
_cell.angle_alpha   90.00
_cell.angle_beta   90.00
_cell.angle_gamma   90.00
#
_symmetry.space_group_name_H-M   'P 1'
#
loop_
_entity.id
_entity.type
_entity.pdbx_description
1 polymer ?
#
loop_
_entity_poly.entity_id
_entity_poly.type
_entity_poly.pdbx_seq_one_letter_code
_entity_poly.pdbx_strand_id
1 'polypeptide(L)'
;MDPAKIYKPQTARVVPWNKIEEYYADLINHGLTLQSMLSLVRFIRGNDFDKRLYAFTSMHKLVISIYDPPEWNREALHIEFDMYSKKFILNTTQLHLG
;
A
#
# COMPACT_ATOMS: atom_id res chain seq x y z
N MET A 1 0.74 33.36 -17.12
CA MET A 1 0.58 33.05 -15.69
C MET A 1 -0.45 31.94 -15.62
N ASP A 2 -0.02 30.70 -15.46
CA ASP A 2 -0.91 29.54 -15.39
C ASP A 2 -1.69 29.61 -14.06
N PRO A 3 -3.03 29.61 -14.07
CA PRO A 3 -3.80 29.59 -12.84
C PRO A 3 -3.44 28.30 -12.10
N ALA A 4 -3.05 28.44 -10.82
CA ALA A 4 -2.64 27.35 -9.95
C ALA A 4 -3.42 26.07 -10.25
N LYS A 5 -2.71 25.01 -10.68
CA LYS A 5 -3.27 23.66 -10.85
C LYS A 5 -4.06 23.32 -9.59
N ILE A 6 -5.39 23.36 -9.68
CA ILE A 6 -6.27 23.01 -8.56
C ILE A 6 -5.99 21.55 -8.24
N TYR A 7 -5.30 21.29 -7.12
CA TYR A 7 -5.04 19.95 -6.64
C TYR A 7 -6.39 19.24 -6.43
N LYS A 8 -6.59 18.13 -7.14
CA LYS A 8 -7.74 17.25 -6.92
C LYS A 8 -7.25 15.99 -6.21
N PRO A 9 -7.58 15.80 -4.92
CA PRO A 9 -7.17 14.63 -4.17
C PRO A 9 -7.75 13.37 -4.83
N GLN A 10 -6.89 12.40 -5.11
CA GLN A 10 -7.31 11.06 -5.56
C GLN A 10 -7.24 10.12 -4.37
N THR A 11 -8.34 10.08 -3.63
CA THR A 11 -8.49 9.23 -2.45
C THR A 11 -8.79 7.80 -2.85
N ALA A 12 -8.13 6.84 -2.20
CA ALA A 12 -8.50 5.43 -2.27
C ALA A 12 -9.31 5.05 -1.03
N ARG A 13 -10.18 4.05 -1.18
CA ARG A 13 -10.91 3.50 -0.04
C ARG A 13 -9.99 2.62 0.78
N VAL A 14 -9.89 2.88 2.09
CA VAL A 14 -9.17 2.01 3.03
C VAL A 14 -9.77 0.61 3.02
N VAL A 15 -8.90 -0.39 2.95
CA VAL A 15 -9.24 -1.79 3.10
C VAL A 15 -8.81 -2.25 4.49
N PRO A 16 -9.70 -2.88 5.28
CA PRO A 16 -9.34 -3.45 6.56
C PRO A 16 -8.16 -4.43 6.44
N TRP A 17 -7.22 -4.38 7.38
CA TRP A 17 -5.99 -5.18 7.33
C TRP A 17 -6.23 -6.69 7.27
N ASN A 18 -7.31 -7.19 7.88
CA ASN A 18 -7.69 -8.61 7.74
C ASN A 18 -8.09 -8.98 6.31
N LYS A 19 -8.73 -8.07 5.58
CA LYS A 19 -9.07 -8.27 4.16
C LYS A 19 -7.84 -8.22 3.26
N ILE A 20 -6.85 -7.38 3.60
CA ILE A 20 -5.55 -7.37 2.92
C ILE A 20 -4.79 -8.68 3.16
N GLU A 21 -4.83 -9.21 4.39
CA GLU A 21 -4.23 -10.51 4.70
C GLU A 21 -4.88 -11.65 3.92
N GLU A 22 -6.22 -11.71 3.93
CA GLU A 22 -7.01 -12.68 3.15
C GLU A 22 -6.67 -12.60 1.65
N TYR A 23 -6.55 -11.38 1.10
CA TYR A 23 -6.18 -11.15 -0.30
C TYR A 23 -4.83 -11.80 -0.66
N TYR A 24 -3.78 -11.55 0.13
CA TYR A 24 -2.47 -12.15 -0.17
C TYR A 24 -2.45 -13.66 0.05
N ALA A 25 -3.19 -14.17 1.04
CA ALA A 25 -3.34 -15.61 1.22
C ALA A 25 -4.03 -16.27 0.02
N ASP A 26 -5.07 -15.65 -0.53
CA ASP A 26 -5.79 -16.12 -1.71
C ASP A 26 -4.88 -16.14 -2.96
N LEU A 27 -4.14 -15.05 -3.19
CA LEU A 27 -3.16 -14.99 -4.28
C LEU A 27 -2.09 -16.09 -4.20
N ILE A 28 -1.63 -16.42 -2.99
CA ILE A 28 -0.66 -17.51 -2.77
C ILE A 28 -1.31 -18.86 -3.08
N ASN A 29 -2.56 -19.08 -2.66
CA ASN A 29 -3.31 -20.30 -2.98
C ASN A 29 -3.53 -20.45 -4.50
N HIS A 30 -3.62 -19.34 -5.23
CA HIS A 30 -3.67 -19.29 -6.69
C HIS A 30 -2.30 -19.39 -7.39
N GLY A 31 -1.21 -19.62 -6.64
CA GLY A 31 0.11 -19.94 -7.19
C GLY A 31 1.08 -18.76 -7.25
N LEU A 32 0.73 -17.57 -6.74
CA LEU A 32 1.66 -16.45 -6.68
C LEU A 32 2.65 -16.59 -5.52
N THR A 33 3.93 -16.29 -5.77
CA THR A 33 4.98 -16.38 -4.74
C THR A 33 5.07 -15.09 -3.92
N LEU A 34 4.01 -14.78 -3.17
CA LEU A 34 3.85 -13.54 -2.38
C LEU A 34 3.89 -13.77 -0.86
N GLN A 35 4.52 -14.85 -0.39
CA GLN A 35 4.64 -15.18 1.04
C GLN A 35 5.27 -14.03 1.84
N SER A 36 6.24 -13.32 1.27
CA SER A 36 6.86 -12.15 1.89
C SER A 36 5.88 -11.00 2.13
N MET A 37 4.94 -10.77 1.20
CA MET A 37 3.88 -9.76 1.38
C MET A 37 2.91 -10.18 2.48
N LEU A 38 2.49 -11.45 2.50
CA LEU A 38 1.64 -11.97 3.56
C LEU A 38 2.30 -11.85 4.95
N SER A 39 3.59 -12.19 5.04
CA SER A 39 4.37 -12.05 6.27
C SER A 39 4.49 -10.59 6.72
N LEU A 40 4.68 -9.65 5.78
CA LEU A 40 4.69 -8.21 6.09
C LEU A 40 3.35 -7.75 6.66
N VAL A 41 2.23 -8.12 6.03
CA VAL A 41 0.89 -7.75 6.50
C VAL A 41 0.64 -8.30 7.90
N ARG A 42 0.99 -9.57 8.15
CA ARG A 42 0.89 -10.18 9.47
C ARG A 42 1.77 -9.49 10.50
N PHE A 43 2.98 -9.09 10.13
CA PHE A 43 3.87 -8.33 11.01
C PHE A 43 3.26 -6.98 11.39
N ILE A 44 2.70 -6.24 10.43
CA ILE A 44 2.05 -4.95 10.68
C ILE A 44 0.90 -5.11 11.69
N ARG A 45 0.04 -6.11 11.49
CA ARG A 45 -1.08 -6.43 12.40
C ARG A 45 -0.61 -6.90 13.77
N GLY A 46 0.42 -7.74 13.81
CA GLY A 46 0.95 -8.32 15.05
C GLY A 46 1.70 -7.31 15.94
N ASN A 47 2.07 -6.14 15.40
CA ASN A 47 2.79 -5.09 16.12
C ASN A 47 1.93 -3.83 16.33
N ASP A 48 0.60 -3.92 16.22
CA ASP A 48 -0.35 -2.80 16.41
C ASP A 48 -0.15 -1.60 15.46
N PHE A 49 0.65 -1.74 14.39
CA PHE A 49 0.82 -0.68 13.40
C PHE A 49 -0.45 -0.44 12.58
N ASP A 50 -1.30 -1.45 12.47
CA ASP A 50 -2.62 -1.40 11.84
C ASP A 50 -3.58 -0.38 12.47
N LYS A 51 -3.33 0.06 13.72
CA LYS A 51 -4.09 1.11 14.40
C LYS A 51 -3.79 2.52 13.90
N ARG A 52 -2.64 2.73 13.25
CA ARG A 52 -2.15 4.04 12.80
C ARG A 52 -1.86 4.11 11.31
N LEU A 53 -1.81 2.95 10.65
CA LEU A 53 -1.55 2.83 9.22
C LEU A 53 -2.84 2.45 8.50
N TYR A 54 -3.16 3.20 7.47
CA TYR A 54 -4.26 2.93 6.56
C TYR A 54 -3.70 2.33 5.29
N ALA A 55 -4.36 1.33 4.74
CA ALA A 55 -3.85 0.64 3.57
C ALA A 55 -4.95 0.24 2.60
N PHE A 56 -4.55 -0.01 1.37
CA PHE A 56 -5.34 -0.67 0.35
C PHE A 56 -4.40 -1.44 -0.59
N THR A 57 -4.97 -2.33 -1.39
CA THR A 57 -4.23 -3.10 -2.40
C THR A 57 -4.57 -2.62 -3.79
N SER A 58 -3.57 -2.62 -4.68
CA SER A 58 -3.75 -2.33 -6.10
C SER A 58 -2.94 -3.32 -6.92
N MET A 59 -3.62 -4.22 -7.64
CA MET A 59 -3.00 -5.43 -8.19
C MET A 59 -2.23 -6.15 -7.06
N HIS A 60 -0.96 -6.50 -7.26
CA HIS A 60 -0.13 -7.17 -6.26
C HIS A 60 0.54 -6.22 -5.25
N LYS A 61 0.30 -4.91 -5.34
CA LYS A 61 0.95 -3.88 -4.53
C LYS A 61 0.17 -3.63 -3.24
N LEU A 62 0.91 -3.42 -2.15
CA LEU A 62 0.37 -2.89 -0.90
C LEU A 62 0.68 -1.40 -0.86
N VAL A 63 -0.34 -0.57 -0.68
CA VAL A 63 -0.17 0.87 -0.50
C VAL A 63 -0.54 1.22 0.93
N ILE A 64 0.37 1.88 1.63
CA ILE A 64 0.23 2.27 3.03
C ILE A 64 0.32 3.79 3.14
N SER A 65 -0.56 4.39 3.93
CA SER A 65 -0.55 5.81 4.28
C SER A 65 -0.78 5.99 5.78
N ILE A 66 -0.38 7.13 6.31
CA ILE A 66 -0.73 7.58 7.67
C ILE A 66 -2.03 8.41 7.70
N TYR A 67 -2.63 8.68 6.53
CA TYR A 67 -3.84 9.48 6.37
C TYR A 67 -5.06 8.61 6.06
N ASP A 68 -6.23 9.04 6.55
CA ASP A 68 -7.54 8.45 6.23
C ASP A 68 -8.51 9.54 5.73
N PRO A 69 -8.97 9.48 4.47
CA PRO A 69 -8.66 8.45 3.48
C PRO A 69 -7.22 8.58 2.92
N PRO A 70 -6.57 7.46 2.55
CA PRO A 70 -5.27 7.47 1.90
C PRO A 70 -5.39 8.14 0.52
N GLU A 71 -4.48 9.05 0.23
CA GLU A 71 -4.42 9.76 -1.05
C GLU A 71 -3.28 9.20 -1.90
N TRP A 72 -3.55 8.88 -3.16
CA TRP A 72 -2.56 8.26 -4.04
C TRP A 72 -1.31 9.12 -4.26
N ASN A 73 -1.50 10.44 -4.31
CA ASN A 73 -0.46 11.42 -4.64
C ASN A 73 0.12 12.11 -3.40
N ARG A 74 -0.13 11.60 -2.19
CA ARG A 74 0.32 12.22 -0.94
C ARG A 74 0.89 11.18 -0.01
N GLU A 75 2.21 11.24 0.19
CA GLU A 75 2.96 10.52 1.24
C GLU A 75 2.44 9.10 1.49
N ALA A 76 2.37 8.32 0.41
CA ALA A 76 2.03 6.91 0.46
C ALA A 76 3.29 6.10 0.20
N LEU A 77 3.43 5.01 0.95
CA LEU A 77 4.44 3.99 0.72
C LEU A 77 3.82 2.90 -0.15
N HIS A 78 4.34 2.76 -1.37
CA HIS A 78 3.99 1.70 -2.29
C HIS A 78 5.01 0.57 -2.12
N ILE A 79 4.51 -0.61 -1.74
CA ILE A 79 5.31 -1.80 -1.50
C ILE A 79 4.93 -2.84 -2.54
N GLU A 80 5.95 -3.31 -3.26
CA GLU A 80 5.83 -4.39 -4.22
C GLU A 80 6.85 -5.47 -3.89
N PHE A 81 6.54 -6.71 -4.20
CA PHE A 81 7.50 -7.81 -4.10
C PHE A 81 7.77 -8.35 -5.49
N ASP A 82 9.01 -8.17 -5.94
CA ASP A 82 9.49 -8.76 -7.19
C ASP A 82 9.71 -10.25 -6.97
N MET A 83 8.86 -11.06 -7.60
CA MET A 83 8.89 -12.51 -7.47
C MET A 83 10.11 -13.17 -8.16
N TYR A 84 10.74 -12.50 -9.12
CA TYR A 84 11.92 -12.98 -9.83
C TYR A 84 13.19 -12.70 -9.03
N SER A 85 13.37 -11.44 -8.62
CA SER A 85 14.55 -11.03 -7.85
C SER A 85 14.43 -11.33 -6.35
N LYS A 86 13.24 -11.71 -5.87
CA LYS A 86 12.91 -11.98 -4.47
C LYS A 86 13.18 -10.77 -3.56
N LYS A 87 12.96 -9.55 -4.07
CA LYS A 87 13.23 -8.30 -3.36
C LYS A 87 11.98 -7.45 -3.21
N PHE A 88 11.92 -6.69 -2.13
CA PHE A 88 10.95 -5.61 -1.99
C PHE A 88 11.38 -4.42 -2.84
N ILE A 89 10.42 -3.85 -3.55
CA ILE A 89 10.54 -2.55 -4.21
C ILE A 89 9.68 -1.58 -3.41
N LEU A 90 10.31 -0.53 -2.89
CA LEU A 90 9.67 0.49 -2.07
C LEU A 90 9.71 1.81 -2.81
N ASN A 91 8.54 2.40 -3.05
CA ASN A 91 8.41 3.70 -3.68
C ASN A 91 7.60 4.63 -2.77
N THR A 92 8.11 5.82 -2.53
CA THR A 92 7.38 6.86 -1.78
C THR A 92 6.93 7.94 -2.74
N THR A 93 5.66 8.33 -2.67
CA THR A 93 5.19 9.51 -3.40
C THR A 93 5.52 10.76 -2.59
N GLN A 94 6.53 11.53 -3.01
CA GLN A 94 6.81 12.87 -2.45
C GLN A 94 6.12 13.94 -3.29
N LEU A 95 5.31 14.77 -2.66
CA LEU A 95 4.87 16.03 -3.26
C LEU A 95 6.07 16.98 -3.31
N HIS A 96 6.51 17.36 -4.51
CA HIS A 96 7.28 18.58 -4.68
C HIS A 96 6.34 19.76 -4.40
N LEU A 97 6.45 20.34 -3.21
CA LEU A 97 5.95 21.68 -2.96
C LEU A 97 6.85 22.64 -3.75
N GLY A 98 6.42 22.99 -4.96
CA GLY A 98 7.02 24.04 -5.77
C GLY A 98 6.48 25.42 -5.42
#